data_AF-A0AAX6FKE0-F1
#
_entry.id   AF-A0AAX6FKE0-F1
#
_cell.length_a   1.000
_cell.length_b   1.000
_cell.length_c   1.000
_cell.angle_alpha   90.00
_cell.angle_beta   90.00
_cell.angle_gamma   90.00
#
_symmetry.space_group_name_H-M   'P 1'
#
loop_
_entity.id
_entity.type
_entity.pdbx_description
1 polymer ?
#
loop_
_entity_poly.entity_id
_entity_poly.type
_entity_poly.pdbx_seq_one_letter_code
_entity_poly.pdbx_strand_id
1 'polypeptide(L)'
;MDSSSSSHLPEPNFYDFLRRMRSPASADLVRAIKSFIVSFSLHTIDAENDSRKLQDFLMAMETNIRKHPLWINCTDEERDTAVEGLEKYVMTKLFNRTFASSPGDAKSDMKISKKICLLQQFIKPDHLDVPKVLQNEASLLYAAKELQKINAFKAPREKLLCIMNCCRVINNLLLNVSLSTNHMPAGADDFLPTLIYVIIRANPPQLHSNLKFIQLFRWQSKLVSEVEYYLTNLLSAESFISNIDASSLSMDEIEFKKNMHPAATQVTLSESSCAVESQVCEPNSILESLGETVITRRSPDKGTQLEGNNYPFLDKEAENLSSEDVQSCLGYISKWCPGTRHYLKLFISLI
;
A
#
# COMPACT_ATOMS: atom_id res chain seq x y z
N MET A 1 -21.53 -9.77 33.67
CA MET A 1 -22.07 -11.07 33.25
C MET A 1 -22.56 -10.95 31.82
N ASP A 2 -21.84 -11.42 30.81
CA ASP A 2 -20.44 -11.30 30.47
C ASP A 2 -20.37 -11.73 28.99
N SER A 3 -19.49 -11.07 28.26
CA SER A 3 -18.88 -11.60 27.03
C SER A 3 -19.74 -11.68 25.77
N SER A 4 -19.95 -10.52 25.13
CA SER A 4 -20.05 -10.45 23.68
C SER A 4 -18.70 -10.82 23.07
N SER A 5 -18.61 -12.07 22.62
CA SER A 5 -17.45 -12.66 21.95
C SER A 5 -17.06 -11.82 20.74
N SER A 6 -16.01 -11.02 20.90
CA SER A 6 -15.20 -10.50 19.78
C SER A 6 -14.55 -11.69 19.08
N SER A 7 -15.22 -12.19 18.04
CA SER A 7 -14.64 -13.17 17.13
C SER A 7 -13.66 -12.46 16.21
N HIS A 8 -12.41 -12.29 16.67
CA HIS A 8 -11.28 -12.27 15.77
C HIS A 8 -11.32 -13.58 14.97
N LEU A 9 -11.87 -13.55 13.75
CA LEU A 9 -11.86 -14.68 12.85
C LEU A 9 -10.39 -15.08 12.62
N PRO A 10 -9.98 -16.32 12.95
CA PRO A 10 -8.66 -16.81 12.58
C PRO A 10 -8.56 -16.76 11.06
N GLU A 11 -7.46 -16.23 10.48
CA GLU A 11 -7.28 -16.22 9.02
C GLU A 11 -7.58 -17.61 8.44
N PRO A 12 -8.71 -17.83 7.77
CA PRO A 12 -9.00 -19.14 7.22
C PRO A 12 -8.13 -19.33 5.98
N ASN A 13 -7.60 -20.53 5.81
CA ASN A 13 -7.43 -21.18 4.50
C ASN A 13 -6.17 -20.87 3.64
N PHE A 14 -5.34 -19.83 3.84
CA PHE A 14 -4.07 -19.77 3.07
C PHE A 14 -3.11 -20.92 3.42
N TYR A 15 -2.97 -21.23 4.70
CA TYR A 15 -2.14 -22.36 5.14
C TYR A 15 -2.73 -23.72 4.75
N ASP A 16 -4.07 -23.83 4.66
CA ASP A 16 -4.70 -25.06 4.17
C ASP A 16 -4.45 -25.26 2.68
N PHE A 17 -4.60 -24.20 1.88
CA PHE A 17 -4.20 -24.19 0.47
C PHE A 17 -2.75 -24.64 0.31
N LEU A 18 -1.80 -24.04 1.05
CA LEU A 18 -0.39 -24.43 0.98
C LEU A 18 -0.16 -25.87 1.41
N ARG A 19 -0.83 -26.33 2.47
CA ARG A 19 -0.74 -27.73 2.94
C ARG A 19 -1.17 -28.71 1.86
N ARG A 20 -2.29 -28.43 1.17
CA ARG A 20 -2.77 -29.27 0.07
C ARG A 20 -1.83 -29.23 -1.13
N MET A 21 -1.28 -28.05 -1.46
CA MET A 21 -0.29 -27.89 -2.53
C MET A 21 1.08 -28.55 -2.24
N ARG A 22 1.36 -28.90 -0.99
CA ARG A 22 2.54 -29.72 -0.63
C ARG A 22 2.28 -31.22 -0.79
N SER A 23 1.02 -31.64 -0.91
CA SER A 23 0.69 -33.06 -1.12
C SER A 23 1.13 -33.50 -2.52
N PRO A 24 1.78 -34.67 -2.67
CA PRO A 24 2.09 -35.25 -3.98
C PRO A 24 0.86 -35.41 -4.88
N ALA A 25 -0.32 -35.58 -4.29
CA ALA A 25 -1.59 -35.69 -4.99
C ALA A 25 -2.01 -34.40 -5.73
N SER A 26 -1.36 -33.27 -5.49
CA SER A 26 -1.62 -31.97 -6.15
C SER A 26 -0.53 -31.58 -7.17
N ALA A 27 0.36 -32.52 -7.54
CA ALA A 27 1.54 -32.21 -8.34
C ALA A 27 1.22 -31.62 -9.73
N ASP A 28 0.07 -31.98 -10.31
CA ASP A 28 -0.47 -31.40 -11.54
C ASP A 28 -0.83 -29.92 -11.37
N LEU A 29 -1.55 -29.56 -10.30
CA LEU A 29 -1.90 -28.17 -9.96
C LEU A 29 -0.63 -27.34 -9.70
N VAL A 30 0.32 -27.87 -8.92
CA VAL A 30 1.59 -27.21 -8.64
C VAL A 30 2.38 -26.97 -9.93
N ARG A 31 2.41 -27.95 -10.85
CA ARG A 31 3.07 -27.81 -12.14
C ARG A 31 2.41 -26.73 -12.99
N ALA A 32 1.07 -26.67 -13.01
CA ALA A 32 0.33 -25.62 -13.73
C ALA A 32 0.66 -24.23 -13.18
N ILE A 33 0.67 -24.05 -11.85
CA ILE A 33 1.04 -22.78 -11.20
C ILE A 33 2.47 -22.36 -11.55
N LYS A 34 3.44 -23.28 -11.42
CA LYS A 34 4.84 -22.98 -11.76
C LYS A 34 5.01 -22.63 -13.23
N SER A 35 4.37 -23.39 -14.12
CA SER A 35 4.40 -23.13 -15.56
C SER A 35 3.82 -21.77 -15.92
N PHE A 36 2.71 -21.37 -15.27
CA PHE A 36 2.11 -20.06 -15.46
C PHE A 36 3.05 -18.93 -15.00
N ILE A 37 3.63 -19.03 -13.80
CA ILE A 37 4.55 -17.99 -13.28
C ILE A 37 5.75 -17.81 -14.22
N VAL A 38 6.31 -18.92 -14.73
CA VAL A 38 7.42 -18.88 -15.68
C VAL A 38 6.97 -18.23 -16.99
N SER A 39 5.89 -18.70 -17.61
CA SER A 39 5.42 -18.16 -18.90
C SER A 39 5.02 -16.69 -18.84
N PHE A 40 4.44 -16.26 -17.72
CA PHE A 40 4.08 -14.87 -17.44
C PHE A 40 5.31 -13.95 -17.42
N SER A 41 6.45 -14.47 -16.98
CA SER A 41 7.70 -13.70 -16.88
C SER A 41 8.42 -13.54 -18.22
N LEU A 42 8.05 -14.31 -19.26
CA LEU A 42 8.77 -14.36 -20.54
C LEU A 42 8.40 -13.25 -21.52
N HIS A 43 7.20 -12.67 -21.43
CA HIS A 43 6.78 -11.60 -22.36
C HIS A 43 7.09 -10.21 -21.81
N THR A 44 6.94 -9.20 -22.68
CA THR A 44 7.01 -7.79 -22.29
C THR A 44 5.92 -7.43 -21.28
N ILE A 45 6.18 -6.42 -20.44
CA ILE A 45 5.20 -5.94 -19.45
C ILE A 45 4.07 -5.22 -20.18
N ASP A 46 2.83 -5.62 -19.89
CA ASP A 46 1.60 -5.05 -20.43
C ASP A 46 0.50 -5.30 -19.40
N ALA A 47 0.12 -4.28 -18.63
CA ALA A 47 -0.71 -4.47 -17.44
C ALA A 47 -2.10 -5.04 -17.76
N GLU A 48 -2.69 -4.64 -18.87
CA GLU A 48 -4.01 -5.06 -19.33
C GLU A 48 -3.99 -6.51 -19.83
N ASN A 49 -2.97 -6.89 -20.59
CA ASN A 49 -2.78 -8.27 -21.04
C ASN A 49 -2.39 -9.21 -19.89
N ASP A 50 -1.53 -8.73 -18.99
CA ASP A 50 -1.08 -9.44 -17.79
C ASP A 50 -2.27 -9.71 -16.85
N SER A 51 -3.14 -8.71 -16.68
CA SER A 51 -4.42 -8.87 -15.98
C SER A 51 -5.25 -9.97 -16.62
N ARG A 52 -5.54 -9.87 -17.93
CA ARG A 52 -6.38 -10.86 -18.64
C ARG A 52 -5.86 -12.29 -18.48
N LYS A 53 -4.56 -12.50 -18.67
CA LYS A 53 -3.92 -13.81 -18.49
C LYS A 53 -4.05 -14.36 -17.08
N LEU A 54 -3.91 -13.50 -16.06
CA LEU A 54 -4.13 -13.91 -14.68
C LEU A 54 -5.59 -14.34 -14.47
N GLN A 55 -6.56 -13.59 -15.00
CA GLN A 55 -7.96 -13.92 -14.82
C GLN A 55 -8.33 -15.24 -15.51
N ASP A 56 -7.87 -15.44 -16.75
CA ASP A 56 -8.07 -16.71 -17.46
C ASP A 56 -7.46 -17.89 -16.69
N PHE A 57 -6.26 -17.69 -16.12
CA PHE A 57 -5.58 -18.69 -15.30
C PHE A 57 -6.34 -19.01 -14.00
N LEU A 58 -6.79 -17.99 -13.27
CA LEU A 58 -7.57 -18.18 -12.04
C LEU A 58 -8.90 -18.88 -12.33
N MET A 59 -9.58 -18.56 -13.43
CA MET A 59 -10.81 -19.24 -13.87
C MET A 59 -10.58 -20.73 -14.14
N ALA A 60 -9.50 -21.04 -14.88
CA ALA A 60 -9.14 -22.42 -15.21
C ALA A 60 -8.77 -23.20 -13.94
N MET A 61 -7.99 -22.60 -13.05
CA MET A 61 -7.58 -23.23 -11.80
C MET A 61 -8.72 -23.41 -10.82
N GLU A 62 -9.66 -22.48 -10.75
CA GLU A 62 -10.89 -22.63 -9.97
C GLU A 62 -11.69 -23.85 -10.45
N THR A 63 -11.85 -24.02 -11.76
CA THR A 63 -12.49 -25.21 -12.35
C THR A 63 -11.74 -26.50 -11.98
N ASN A 64 -10.41 -26.46 -12.03
CA ASN A 64 -9.58 -27.62 -11.69
C ASN A 64 -9.68 -27.97 -10.20
N ILE A 65 -9.61 -26.97 -9.31
CA ILE A 65 -9.75 -27.14 -7.85
C ILE A 65 -11.11 -27.76 -7.51
N ARG A 66 -12.20 -27.27 -8.11
CA ARG A 66 -13.56 -27.83 -7.84
C ARG A 66 -13.70 -29.29 -8.23
N LYS A 67 -12.98 -29.75 -9.25
CA LYS A 67 -13.01 -31.14 -9.73
C LYS A 67 -11.94 -32.03 -9.07
N HIS A 68 -11.01 -31.44 -8.33
CA HIS A 68 -9.84 -32.15 -7.83
C HIS A 68 -10.20 -33.09 -6.66
N PRO A 69 -9.69 -34.34 -6.61
CA PRO A 69 -9.99 -35.28 -5.53
C PRO A 69 -9.71 -34.74 -4.12
N LEU A 70 -8.70 -33.88 -3.96
CA LEU A 70 -8.38 -33.23 -2.68
C LEU A 70 -9.45 -32.23 -2.19
N TRP A 71 -10.41 -31.83 -3.02
CA TRP A 71 -11.50 -30.89 -2.66
C TRP A 71 -12.90 -31.49 -2.85
N ILE A 72 -13.00 -32.82 -3.06
CA ILE A 72 -14.29 -33.48 -3.32
C ILE A 72 -15.26 -33.34 -2.14
N ASN A 73 -14.76 -33.42 -0.90
CA ASN A 73 -15.53 -33.32 0.33
C ASN A 73 -15.55 -31.90 0.93
N CYS A 74 -15.03 -30.91 0.20
CA CYS A 74 -15.00 -29.53 0.67
C CYS A 74 -16.26 -28.75 0.31
N THR A 75 -16.61 -27.78 1.15
CA THR A 75 -17.70 -26.84 0.85
C THR A 75 -17.28 -25.88 -0.27
N ASP A 76 -18.26 -25.18 -0.85
CA ASP A 76 -17.96 -24.18 -1.88
C ASP A 76 -17.18 -22.99 -1.31
N GLU A 77 -17.39 -22.62 -0.05
CA GLU A 77 -16.61 -21.59 0.64
C GLU A 77 -15.14 -22.00 0.81
N GLU A 78 -14.87 -23.25 1.16
CA GLU A 78 -13.50 -23.79 1.28
C GLU A 78 -12.78 -23.80 -0.07
N ARG A 79 -13.49 -24.17 -1.13
CA ARG A 79 -12.98 -24.14 -2.51
C ARG A 79 -12.71 -22.72 -2.97
N ASP A 80 -13.64 -21.81 -2.71
CA ASP A 80 -13.51 -20.40 -3.07
C ASP A 80 -12.30 -19.77 -2.37
N THR A 81 -12.11 -20.05 -1.09
CA THR A 81 -10.97 -19.48 -0.38
C THR A 81 -9.65 -20.21 -0.69
N ALA A 82 -9.68 -21.44 -1.25
CA ALA A 82 -8.50 -22.02 -1.90
C ALA A 82 -8.11 -21.27 -3.19
N VAL A 83 -9.07 -20.78 -3.98
CA VAL A 83 -8.80 -19.91 -5.13
C VAL A 83 -8.23 -18.55 -4.69
N GLU A 84 -8.72 -18.00 -3.58
CA GLU A 84 -8.10 -16.80 -2.98
C GLU A 84 -6.67 -17.06 -2.49
N GLY A 85 -6.39 -18.25 -1.96
CA GLY A 85 -5.04 -18.70 -1.61
C GLY A 85 -4.12 -18.81 -2.82
N LEU A 86 -4.66 -19.27 -3.96
CA LEU A 86 -3.97 -19.27 -5.24
C LEU A 86 -3.65 -17.84 -5.72
N GLU A 87 -4.62 -16.92 -5.70
CA GLU A 87 -4.39 -15.50 -6.02
C GLU A 87 -3.25 -14.93 -5.17
N LYS A 88 -3.31 -15.15 -3.84
CA LYS A 88 -2.27 -14.70 -2.90
C LYS A 88 -0.90 -15.27 -3.27
N TYR A 89 -0.80 -16.57 -3.55
CA TYR A 89 0.46 -17.22 -3.90
C TYR A 89 1.05 -16.65 -5.21
N VAL A 90 0.25 -16.61 -6.28
CA VAL A 90 0.67 -16.15 -7.60
C VAL A 90 1.05 -14.69 -7.58
N MET A 91 0.20 -13.82 -7.01
CA MET A 91 0.44 -12.38 -7.00
C MET A 91 1.61 -11.98 -6.11
N THR A 92 1.91 -12.75 -5.06
CA THR A 92 3.12 -12.52 -4.27
C THR A 92 4.39 -12.76 -5.09
N LYS A 93 4.39 -13.76 -5.98
CA LYS A 93 5.53 -14.06 -6.86
C LYS A 93 5.65 -13.07 -8.02
N LEU A 94 4.53 -12.59 -8.54
CA LEU A 94 4.49 -11.67 -9.68
C LEU A 94 4.55 -10.19 -9.29
N PHE A 95 4.48 -9.86 -7.99
CA PHE A 95 4.31 -8.49 -7.49
C PHE A 95 5.27 -7.46 -8.09
N ASN A 96 6.58 -7.76 -8.11
CA ASN A 96 7.60 -6.82 -8.59
C ASN A 96 7.46 -6.48 -10.09
N ARG A 97 6.78 -7.34 -10.86
CA ARG A 97 6.52 -7.16 -12.28
C ARG A 97 5.22 -6.41 -12.54
N THR A 98 4.21 -6.64 -11.70
CA THR A 98 2.83 -6.20 -11.95
C THR A 98 2.44 -4.95 -11.18
N PHE A 99 3.10 -4.64 -10.06
CA PHE A 99 2.82 -3.45 -9.25
C PHE A 99 3.64 -2.25 -9.71
N ALA A 100 2.99 -1.09 -9.91
CA ALA A 100 3.63 0.14 -10.40
C ALA A 100 4.51 -0.11 -11.64
N SER A 101 4.00 -0.92 -12.57
CA SER A 101 4.79 -1.57 -13.63
C SER A 101 5.19 -0.62 -14.77
N SER A 102 4.58 0.56 -14.87
CA SER A 102 4.92 1.58 -15.86
C SER A 102 5.47 2.87 -15.23
N PRO A 103 6.34 3.62 -15.94
CA PRO A 103 6.76 4.95 -15.49
C PRO A 103 5.60 5.94 -15.31
N GLY A 104 4.49 5.72 -16.02
CA GLY A 104 3.26 6.50 -15.86
C GLY A 104 2.66 6.34 -14.47
N ASP A 105 2.66 5.12 -13.93
CA ASP A 105 2.12 4.83 -12.60
C ASP A 105 2.92 5.57 -11.50
N ALA A 106 4.25 5.52 -11.58
CA ALA A 106 5.12 6.24 -10.64
C ALA A 106 4.92 7.76 -10.70
N LYS A 107 4.67 8.31 -11.90
CA LYS A 107 4.37 9.74 -12.08
C LYS A 107 3.02 10.10 -11.46
N SER A 108 1.99 9.28 -11.66
CA SER A 108 0.67 9.46 -11.05
C SER A 108 0.74 9.39 -9.52
N ASP A 109 1.44 8.39 -8.97
CA ASP A 109 1.68 8.26 -7.53
C ASP A 109 2.36 9.50 -6.93
N MET A 110 3.41 9.99 -7.59
CA MET A 110 4.11 11.20 -7.15
C MET A 110 3.19 12.43 -7.20
N LYS A 111 2.38 12.56 -8.26
CA LYS A 111 1.44 13.68 -8.43
C LYS A 111 0.41 13.69 -7.31
N ILE A 112 -0.25 12.56 -7.06
CA ILE A 112 -1.30 12.49 -6.04
C ILE A 112 -0.74 12.62 -4.62
N SER A 113 0.41 12.02 -4.32
CA SER A 113 1.03 12.13 -3.00
C SER A 113 1.43 13.58 -2.67
N LYS A 114 2.01 14.30 -3.64
CA LYS A 114 2.31 15.74 -3.49
C LYS A 114 1.05 16.57 -3.31
N LYS A 115 0.01 16.30 -4.12
CA LYS A 115 -1.29 16.99 -4.01
C LYS A 115 -1.88 16.79 -2.61
N ILE A 116 -1.96 15.56 -2.12
CA ILE A 116 -2.46 15.25 -0.77
C ILE A 116 -1.63 15.97 0.30
N CYS A 117 -0.29 15.94 0.19
CA CYS A 117 0.59 16.60 1.16
C CYS A 117 0.35 18.12 1.30
N LEU A 118 0.00 18.80 0.20
CA LEU A 118 -0.38 20.21 0.23
C LEU A 118 -1.77 20.40 0.85
N LEU A 119 -2.75 19.60 0.40
CA LEU A 119 -4.13 19.67 0.88
C LEU A 119 -4.24 19.38 2.39
N GLN A 120 -3.44 18.45 2.92
CA GLN A 120 -3.40 18.09 4.34
C GLN A 120 -3.10 19.29 5.27
N GLN A 121 -2.48 20.35 4.76
CA GLN A 121 -2.06 21.51 5.56
C GLN A 121 -3.22 22.45 5.89
N PHE A 122 -4.28 22.47 5.07
CA PHE A 122 -5.35 23.46 5.19
C PHE A 122 -6.77 22.93 5.01
N ILE A 123 -6.95 21.73 4.43
CA ILE A 123 -8.29 21.14 4.31
C ILE A 123 -8.86 20.82 5.69
N LYS A 124 -10.07 21.32 5.93
CA LYS A 124 -10.90 21.04 7.10
C LYS A 124 -12.09 20.17 6.67
N PRO A 125 -12.71 19.43 7.62
CA PRO A 125 -13.91 18.64 7.35
C PRO A 125 -15.02 19.44 6.62
N ASP A 126 -15.22 20.72 7.01
CA ASP A 126 -16.24 21.59 6.42
C ASP A 126 -16.03 21.89 4.92
N HIS A 127 -14.79 21.86 4.41
CA HIS A 127 -14.53 22.12 2.98
C HIS A 127 -15.01 20.98 2.06
N LEU A 128 -15.32 19.82 2.64
CA LEU A 128 -15.76 18.64 1.92
C LEU A 128 -17.18 18.23 2.32
N ASP A 129 -17.88 19.05 3.11
CA ASP A 129 -19.22 18.74 3.66
C ASP A 129 -19.22 17.51 4.59
N VAL A 130 -18.12 17.25 5.30
CA VAL A 130 -18.07 16.17 6.30
C VAL A 130 -18.97 16.52 7.50
N PRO A 131 -19.86 15.61 7.95
CA PRO A 131 -20.78 15.88 9.05
C PRO A 131 -20.07 16.38 10.31
N LYS A 132 -20.57 17.46 10.92
CA LYS A 132 -19.96 18.09 12.11
C LYS A 132 -19.71 17.14 13.27
N VAL A 133 -20.57 16.12 13.41
CA VAL A 133 -20.47 15.12 14.47
C VAL A 133 -19.27 14.17 14.27
N LEU A 134 -18.73 14.07 13.05
CA LEU A 134 -17.54 13.30 12.72
C LEU A 134 -16.23 14.11 12.80
N GLN A 135 -16.27 15.38 13.19
CA GLN A 135 -15.08 16.23 13.27
C GLN A 135 -14.12 15.85 14.41
N ASN A 136 -14.46 14.82 15.20
CA ASN A 136 -13.50 14.21 16.11
C ASN A 136 -12.41 13.46 15.31
N GLU A 137 -11.28 14.14 15.09
CA GLU A 137 -10.13 13.61 14.33
C GLU A 137 -9.64 12.25 14.86
N ALA A 138 -9.76 11.97 16.16
CA ALA A 138 -9.28 10.73 16.75
C ALA A 138 -10.05 9.50 16.23
N SER A 139 -11.34 9.64 15.94
CA SER A 139 -12.16 8.56 15.40
C SER A 139 -11.84 8.26 13.94
N LEU A 140 -11.66 9.31 13.13
CA LEU A 140 -11.29 9.18 11.71
C LEU A 140 -9.86 8.69 11.52
N LEU A 141 -8.98 8.90 12.51
CA LEU A 141 -7.62 8.38 12.52
C LEU A 141 -7.59 6.84 12.43
N TYR A 142 -8.54 6.12 13.04
CA TYR A 142 -8.59 4.66 12.93
C TYR A 142 -8.83 4.20 11.48
N ALA A 143 -9.74 4.86 10.77
CA ALA A 143 -9.99 4.57 9.35
C ALA A 143 -8.73 4.86 8.51
N ALA A 144 -8.08 6.00 8.75
CA ALA A 144 -6.82 6.35 8.08
C ALA A 144 -5.71 5.31 8.34
N LYS A 145 -5.62 4.79 9.57
CA LYS A 145 -4.64 3.75 9.94
C LYS A 145 -4.90 2.42 9.24
N GLU A 146 -6.15 2.04 9.01
CA GLU A 146 -6.46 0.86 8.19
C GLU A 146 -5.96 1.03 6.76
N LEU A 147 -6.21 2.19 6.14
CA LEU A 147 -5.79 2.45 4.76
C LEU A 147 -4.25 2.52 4.62
N GLN A 148 -3.55 3.05 5.63
CA GLN A 148 -2.07 3.11 5.65
C GLN A 148 -1.39 1.74 5.61
N LYS A 149 -2.09 0.64 5.96
CA LYS A 149 -1.55 -0.72 5.90
C LYS A 149 -1.45 -1.28 4.47
N ILE A 150 -2.05 -0.63 3.47
CA ILE A 150 -2.19 -1.20 2.12
C ILE A 150 -0.86 -1.62 1.47
N ASN A 151 0.25 -0.94 1.77
CA ASN A 151 1.57 -1.30 1.24
C ASN A 151 2.27 -2.43 2.02
N ALA A 152 1.74 -2.85 3.16
CA ALA A 152 2.25 -4.01 3.91
C ALA A 152 1.92 -5.35 3.21
N PHE A 153 0.99 -5.33 2.25
CA PHE A 153 0.50 -6.53 1.58
C PHE A 153 0.84 -6.54 0.10
N LYS A 154 1.02 -7.75 -0.45
CA LYS A 154 1.27 -7.98 -1.89
C LYS A 154 0.06 -8.56 -2.63
N ALA A 155 -0.81 -9.30 -1.94
CA ALA A 155 -1.98 -9.88 -2.57
C ALA A 155 -3.09 -8.82 -2.79
N PRO A 156 -3.76 -8.81 -3.97
CA PRO A 156 -4.86 -7.90 -4.25
C PRO A 156 -5.97 -7.96 -3.19
N ARG A 157 -6.36 -9.16 -2.75
CA ARG A 157 -7.33 -9.37 -1.66
C ARG A 157 -6.97 -8.62 -0.38
N GLU A 158 -5.73 -8.73 0.07
CA GLU A 158 -5.27 -8.17 1.34
C GLU A 158 -5.19 -6.64 1.28
N LYS A 159 -4.76 -6.10 0.13
CA LYS A 159 -4.82 -4.66 -0.13
C LYS A 159 -6.26 -4.15 -0.12
N LEU A 160 -7.18 -4.87 -0.76
CA LEU A 160 -8.61 -4.55 -0.78
C LEU A 160 -9.24 -4.64 0.61
N LEU A 161 -8.79 -5.58 1.46
CA LEU A 161 -9.26 -5.68 2.84
C LEU A 161 -8.91 -4.42 3.67
N CYS A 162 -7.77 -3.79 3.41
CA CYS A 162 -7.42 -2.51 4.04
C CYS A 162 -8.44 -1.42 3.69
N ILE A 163 -8.87 -1.38 2.43
CA ILE A 163 -9.91 -0.45 1.94
C ILE A 163 -11.24 -0.76 2.63
N MET A 164 -11.65 -2.03 2.65
CA MET A 164 -12.90 -2.45 3.28
C MET A 164 -12.93 -2.12 4.78
N ASN A 165 -11.83 -2.36 5.50
CA ASN A 165 -11.73 -2.04 6.92
C ASN A 165 -11.83 -0.53 7.16
N CYS A 166 -11.17 0.29 6.33
CA CYS A 166 -11.30 1.75 6.36
C CYS A 166 -12.78 2.17 6.18
N CYS A 167 -13.46 1.68 5.15
CA CYS A 167 -14.86 2.01 4.87
C CYS A 167 -15.81 1.55 5.97
N ARG A 168 -15.59 0.37 6.56
CA ARG A 168 -16.38 -0.14 7.70
C ARG A 168 -16.22 0.73 8.94
N VAL A 169 -15.01 1.19 9.23
CA VAL A 169 -14.79 2.15 10.33
C VAL A 169 -15.58 3.42 10.08
N ILE A 170 -15.52 3.98 8.86
CA ILE A 170 -16.30 5.18 8.49
C ILE A 170 -17.80 4.95 8.68
N ASN A 171 -18.34 3.85 8.16
CA ASN A 171 -19.77 3.54 8.27
C ASN A 171 -20.22 3.31 9.71
N ASN A 172 -19.41 2.63 10.53
CA ASN A 172 -19.72 2.46 11.95
C ASN A 172 -19.76 3.80 12.69
N LEU A 173 -18.86 4.73 12.36
CA LEU A 173 -18.88 6.07 12.92
C LEU A 173 -20.14 6.84 12.49
N LEU A 174 -20.49 6.78 11.21
CA LEU A 174 -21.70 7.39 10.65
C LEU A 174 -22.98 6.83 11.29
N LEU A 175 -23.07 5.51 11.48
CA LEU A 175 -24.21 4.86 12.14
C LEU A 175 -24.34 5.29 13.61
N ASN A 176 -23.23 5.34 14.36
CA ASN A 176 -23.25 5.80 15.75
C ASN A 176 -23.75 7.25 15.86
N VAL A 177 -23.40 8.09 14.88
CA VAL A 177 -23.91 9.46 14.79
C VAL A 177 -25.42 9.46 14.58
N SER A 178 -25.93 8.76 13.55
CA SER A 178 -27.38 8.71 13.27
C SER A 178 -28.20 8.22 14.48
N LEU A 179 -27.69 7.24 15.22
CA LEU A 179 -28.33 6.74 16.44
C LEU A 179 -28.35 7.78 17.58
N SER A 180 -27.33 8.64 17.66
CA SER A 180 -27.20 9.64 18.73
C SER A 180 -27.96 10.94 18.47
N THR A 181 -28.21 11.29 17.19
CA THR A 181 -28.75 12.62 16.83
C THR A 181 -30.22 12.62 16.37
N ASN A 182 -30.93 11.48 16.37
CA ASN A 182 -32.27 11.32 15.76
C ASN A 182 -32.33 11.85 14.30
N HIS A 183 -31.18 11.98 13.65
CA HIS A 183 -31.07 12.48 12.30
C HIS A 183 -31.24 11.33 11.31
N MET A 184 -31.53 11.69 10.05
CA MET A 184 -31.66 10.72 8.95
C MET A 184 -30.46 9.75 8.91
N PRO A 185 -30.67 8.47 8.54
CA PRO A 185 -29.60 7.50 8.41
C PRO A 185 -28.54 8.04 7.45
N ALA A 186 -27.27 7.95 7.87
CA ALA A 186 -26.16 8.41 7.06
C ALA A 186 -26.11 7.67 5.72
N GLY A 187 -26.05 8.44 4.64
CA GLY A 187 -26.12 7.95 3.25
C GLY A 187 -24.78 8.07 2.51
N ALA A 188 -24.84 7.93 1.18
CA ALA A 188 -23.68 8.17 0.31
C ALA A 188 -23.16 9.61 0.41
N ASP A 189 -24.07 10.56 0.64
CA ASP A 189 -23.79 12.00 0.79
C ASP A 189 -22.98 12.32 2.05
N ASP A 190 -22.98 11.43 3.06
CA ASP A 190 -22.12 11.57 4.24
C ASP A 190 -20.83 10.74 4.09
N PHE A 191 -20.93 9.59 3.41
CA PHE A 191 -19.84 8.61 3.29
C PHE A 191 -18.71 9.11 2.39
N LEU A 192 -19.01 9.54 1.16
CA LEU A 192 -17.96 9.88 0.19
C LEU A 192 -17.13 11.11 0.61
N PRO A 193 -17.72 12.22 1.06
CA PRO A 193 -17.01 13.29 1.77
C PRO A 193 -16.05 12.81 2.85
N THR A 194 -16.54 11.96 3.75
CA THR A 194 -15.76 11.43 4.87
C THR A 194 -14.60 10.57 4.36
N LEU A 195 -14.84 9.76 3.33
CA LEU A 195 -13.81 8.92 2.70
C LEU A 195 -12.72 9.76 2.04
N ILE A 196 -13.08 10.81 1.29
CA ILE A 196 -12.12 11.75 0.69
C ILE A 196 -11.25 12.39 1.77
N TYR A 197 -11.88 12.87 2.85
CA TYR A 197 -11.16 13.46 3.98
C TYR A 197 -10.20 12.45 4.63
N VAL A 198 -10.65 11.22 4.88
CA VAL A 198 -9.81 10.14 5.44
C VAL A 198 -8.62 9.81 4.53
N ILE A 199 -8.80 9.74 3.21
CA ILE A 199 -7.70 9.50 2.26
C ILE A 199 -6.69 10.65 2.32
N ILE A 200 -7.16 11.89 2.36
CA ILE A 200 -6.29 13.06 2.51
C ILE A 200 -5.50 12.96 3.81
N ARG A 201 -6.13 12.67 4.95
CA ARG A 201 -5.44 12.51 6.24
C ARG A 201 -4.49 11.32 6.27
N ALA A 202 -4.81 10.22 5.58
CA ALA A 202 -3.99 9.02 5.53
C ALA A 202 -2.75 9.17 4.64
N ASN A 203 -2.87 9.84 3.48
CA ASN A 203 -1.85 9.92 2.43
C ASN A 203 -1.14 8.58 2.18
N PRO A 204 -1.87 7.50 1.83
CA PRO A 204 -1.28 6.17 1.67
C PRO A 204 -0.23 6.18 0.54
N PRO A 205 0.98 5.63 0.76
CA PRO A 205 2.01 5.60 -0.26
C PRO A 205 1.56 4.84 -1.51
N GLN A 206 1.92 5.36 -2.70
CA GLN A 206 1.61 4.72 -3.98
C GLN A 206 0.10 4.43 -4.17
N LEU A 207 -0.76 5.36 -3.77
CA LEU A 207 -2.21 5.21 -3.83
C LEU A 207 -2.70 4.80 -5.21
N HIS A 208 -2.27 5.50 -6.27
CA HIS A 208 -2.68 5.23 -7.65
C HIS A 208 -2.32 3.79 -8.06
N SER A 209 -1.06 3.40 -7.84
CA SER A 209 -0.60 2.05 -8.17
C SER A 209 -1.33 0.96 -7.38
N ASN A 210 -1.67 1.21 -6.11
CA ASN A 210 -2.47 0.27 -5.32
C ASN A 210 -3.87 0.07 -5.89
N LEU A 211 -4.58 1.14 -6.25
CA LEU A 211 -5.94 1.04 -6.78
C LEU A 211 -5.97 0.37 -8.15
N LYS A 212 -5.08 0.79 -9.05
CA LYS A 212 -4.89 0.15 -10.36
C LYS A 212 -4.57 -1.34 -10.22
N PHE A 213 -3.67 -1.70 -9.30
CA PHE A 213 -3.30 -3.09 -9.07
C PHE A 213 -4.47 -3.95 -8.58
N ILE A 214 -5.28 -3.45 -7.65
CA ILE A 214 -6.47 -4.16 -7.17
C ILE A 214 -7.47 -4.35 -8.32
N GLN A 215 -7.74 -3.29 -9.08
CA GLN A 215 -8.69 -3.32 -10.20
C GLN A 215 -8.30 -4.36 -11.27
N LEU A 216 -7.00 -4.46 -11.56
CA LEU A 216 -6.48 -5.38 -12.58
C LEU A 216 -6.34 -6.82 -12.10
N PHE A 217 -5.89 -7.04 -10.87
CA PHE A 217 -5.40 -8.37 -10.44
C PHE A 217 -6.24 -9.05 -9.37
N ARG A 218 -7.21 -8.38 -8.75
CA ARG A 218 -8.19 -9.06 -7.89
C ARG A 218 -9.06 -9.99 -8.73
N TRP A 219 -9.37 -11.18 -8.21
CA TRP A 219 -10.29 -12.11 -8.85
C TRP A 219 -11.68 -11.48 -9.06
N GLN A 220 -12.11 -11.24 -10.31
CA GLN A 220 -13.31 -10.42 -10.58
C GLN A 220 -14.60 -11.04 -10.04
N SER A 221 -14.70 -12.35 -9.92
CA SER A 221 -15.88 -12.99 -9.30
C SER A 221 -16.07 -12.55 -7.83
N LYS A 222 -15.03 -11.99 -7.20
CA LYS A 222 -15.04 -11.45 -5.83
C LYS A 222 -15.10 -9.93 -5.77
N LEU A 223 -15.14 -9.24 -6.91
CA LEU A 223 -15.37 -7.79 -7.00
C LEU A 223 -16.84 -7.53 -7.34
N VAL A 224 -17.72 -7.76 -6.36
CA VAL A 224 -19.18 -7.56 -6.52
C VAL A 224 -19.76 -6.89 -5.28
N SER A 225 -20.92 -6.25 -5.43
CA SER A 225 -21.72 -5.71 -4.32
C SER A 225 -20.93 -4.67 -3.48
N GLU A 226 -20.95 -4.79 -2.14
CA GLU A 226 -20.28 -3.89 -1.19
C GLU A 226 -18.80 -3.68 -1.53
N VAL A 227 -18.11 -4.74 -1.96
CA VAL A 227 -16.67 -4.70 -2.28
C VAL A 227 -16.39 -3.80 -3.48
N GLU A 228 -17.18 -3.97 -4.55
CA GLU A 228 -17.09 -3.17 -5.78
C GLU A 228 -17.51 -1.71 -5.50
N TYR A 229 -18.56 -1.51 -4.70
CA TYR A 229 -19.01 -0.20 -4.29
C TYR A 229 -17.90 0.58 -3.56
N TYR A 230 -17.23 -0.02 -2.57
CA TYR A 230 -16.15 0.65 -1.85
C TYR A 230 -14.92 0.92 -2.72
N LEU A 231 -14.54 -0.02 -3.58
CA LEU A 231 -13.43 0.21 -4.51
C LEU A 231 -13.75 1.37 -5.47
N THR A 232 -14.97 1.42 -5.99
CA THR A 232 -15.44 2.50 -6.87
C THR A 232 -15.43 3.85 -6.16
N ASN A 233 -15.88 3.93 -4.91
CA ASN A 233 -15.82 5.16 -4.12
C ASN A 233 -14.37 5.61 -3.88
N LEU A 234 -13.44 4.68 -3.66
CA LEU A 234 -12.03 5.01 -3.49
C LEU A 234 -11.38 5.52 -4.79
N LEU A 235 -11.72 4.92 -5.94
CA LEU A 235 -11.30 5.39 -7.27
C LEU A 235 -11.88 6.78 -7.58
N SER A 236 -13.16 7.01 -7.26
CA SER A 236 -13.79 8.32 -7.39
C SER A 236 -13.13 9.37 -6.50
N ALA A 237 -12.79 9.01 -5.26
CA ALA A 237 -12.08 9.90 -4.35
C ALA A 237 -10.65 10.21 -4.83
N GLU A 238 -9.92 9.22 -5.37
CA GLU A 238 -8.60 9.44 -5.99
C GLU A 238 -8.69 10.46 -7.15
N SER A 239 -9.69 10.28 -8.02
CA SER A 239 -9.95 11.16 -9.15
C SER A 239 -10.32 12.57 -8.69
N PHE A 240 -11.21 12.69 -7.69
CA PHE A 240 -11.57 13.96 -7.09
C PHE A 240 -10.35 14.68 -6.53
N ILE A 241 -9.57 14.03 -5.66
CA ILE A 241 -8.36 14.61 -5.04
C ILE A 241 -7.36 15.10 -6.09
N SER A 242 -7.18 14.33 -7.16
CA SER A 242 -6.28 14.68 -8.26
C SER A 242 -6.68 15.96 -8.99
N ASN A 243 -7.98 16.27 -8.99
CA ASN A 243 -8.59 17.38 -9.72
C ASN A 243 -9.12 18.50 -8.81
N ILE A 244 -8.97 18.41 -7.48
CA ILE A 244 -9.42 19.45 -6.53
C ILE A 244 -8.91 20.84 -6.95
N ASP A 245 -9.83 21.78 -7.00
CA ASP A 245 -9.61 23.20 -7.20
C ASP A 245 -10.38 24.04 -6.14
N ALA A 246 -10.33 25.36 -6.27
CA ALA A 246 -10.96 26.28 -5.33
C ALA A 246 -12.48 26.11 -5.28
N SER A 247 -13.13 25.94 -6.44
CA SER A 247 -14.57 25.71 -6.55
C SER A 247 -15.02 24.42 -5.88
N SER A 248 -14.21 23.37 -5.98
CA SER A 248 -14.47 22.06 -5.37
C SER A 248 -14.54 22.11 -3.83
N LEU A 249 -13.91 23.13 -3.23
CA LEU A 249 -13.82 23.33 -1.78
C LEU A 249 -14.65 24.53 -1.29
N SER A 250 -15.43 25.16 -2.18
CA SER A 250 -16.13 26.42 -1.90
C SER A 250 -15.21 27.52 -1.33
N MET A 251 -13.97 27.59 -1.82
CA MET A 251 -12.92 28.51 -1.37
C MET A 251 -12.62 29.56 -2.46
N ASP A 252 -12.15 30.74 -2.05
CA ASP A 252 -11.65 31.74 -2.99
C ASP A 252 -10.39 31.25 -3.73
N GLU A 253 -10.25 31.63 -5.01
CA GLU A 253 -9.15 31.15 -5.85
C GLU A 253 -7.78 31.66 -5.38
N ILE A 254 -7.72 32.88 -4.84
CA ILE A 254 -6.49 33.49 -4.31
C ILE A 254 -6.11 32.79 -3.01
N GLU A 255 -7.09 32.55 -2.14
CA GLU A 255 -6.88 31.78 -0.89
C GLU A 255 -6.38 30.35 -1.20
N PHE A 256 -7.02 29.66 -2.14
CA PHE A 256 -6.63 28.31 -2.55
C PHE A 256 -5.21 28.27 -3.10
N LYS A 257 -4.87 29.19 -4.02
CA LYS A 257 -3.50 29.30 -4.58
C LYS A 257 -2.48 29.59 -3.48
N LYS A 258 -2.79 30.50 -2.55
CA LYS A 258 -1.92 30.81 -1.40
C LYS A 258 -1.65 29.56 -0.56
N ASN A 259 -2.68 28.77 -0.25
CA ASN A 259 -2.57 27.55 0.56
C ASN A 259 -1.87 26.40 -0.17
N MET A 260 -1.95 26.36 -1.51
CA MET A 260 -1.27 25.36 -2.36
C MET A 260 0.20 25.69 -2.63
N HIS A 261 0.68 26.89 -2.29
CA HIS A 261 2.09 27.25 -2.41
C HIS A 261 2.86 26.92 -1.13
N PRO A 262 3.84 25.99 -1.16
CA PRO A 262 4.60 25.58 0.02
C PRO A 262 5.46 26.69 0.67
N ALA A 263 5.55 27.87 0.05
CA ALA A 263 6.35 29.00 0.53
C ALA A 263 5.69 29.83 1.66
N ALA A 264 4.42 29.58 2.01
CA ALA A 264 3.71 30.38 3.00
C ALA A 264 3.91 29.92 4.47
N THR A 265 4.61 28.82 4.72
CA THR A 265 4.72 28.21 6.07
C THR A 265 6.12 28.31 6.70
N GLN A 266 7.02 29.18 6.21
CA GLN A 266 8.35 29.40 6.84
C GLN A 266 8.81 30.85 7.02
N VAL A 267 7.95 31.87 6.91
CA VAL A 267 8.37 33.27 7.19
C VAL A 267 7.34 34.01 8.03
N THR A 268 7.22 33.62 9.30
CA THR A 268 6.67 34.47 10.38
C THR A 268 7.13 33.91 11.73
N LEU A 269 8.44 33.93 11.98
CA LEU A 269 9.05 33.88 13.32
C LEU A 269 10.54 34.22 13.19
N SER A 270 10.85 35.51 13.05
CA SER A 270 11.97 36.23 13.70
C SER A 270 12.25 37.55 12.97
N GLU A 271 11.69 38.63 13.49
CA GLU A 271 12.17 39.99 13.21
C GLU A 271 13.47 40.26 14.01
N SER A 272 14.42 40.94 13.35
CA SER A 272 15.23 42.05 13.89
C SER A 272 16.32 41.86 14.98
N SER A 273 17.46 42.52 14.67
CA SER A 273 18.67 42.85 15.47
C SER A 273 19.70 41.71 15.62
N CYS A 274 21.01 41.88 15.43
CA CYS A 274 21.89 43.06 15.38
C CYS A 274 22.95 42.93 14.28
N ALA A 275 23.38 44.08 13.75
CA ALA A 275 24.59 44.25 12.96
C ALA A 275 25.86 44.02 13.79
N VAL A 276 26.97 43.61 13.16
CA VAL A 276 28.21 44.41 12.97
C VAL A 276 29.37 43.52 12.44
N GLU A 277 29.98 44.02 11.35
CA GLU A 277 31.35 43.86 10.81
C GLU A 277 31.88 42.47 10.38
N SER A 278 32.16 42.23 9.08
CA SER A 278 33.24 42.74 8.19
C SER A 278 34.50 41.87 8.24
N GLN A 279 34.79 41.14 7.15
CA GLN A 279 36.05 41.30 6.41
C GLN A 279 36.11 40.41 5.16
N VAL A 280 36.27 41.09 4.03
CA VAL A 280 36.67 40.59 2.71
C VAL A 280 38.17 40.30 2.73
N CYS A 281 38.60 39.21 2.08
CA CYS A 281 39.77 39.20 1.16
C CYS A 281 40.02 37.80 0.57
N GLU A 282 39.66 37.63 -0.70
CA GLU A 282 40.55 37.02 -1.72
C GLU A 282 41.43 38.17 -2.29
N PRO A 283 42.53 37.98 -3.08
CA PRO A 283 42.67 36.94 -4.12
C PRO A 283 44.11 36.45 -4.46
N ASN A 284 44.18 35.59 -5.50
CA ASN A 284 45.18 35.52 -6.60
C ASN A 284 46.03 34.25 -6.79
N SER A 285 45.60 33.51 -7.82
CA SER A 285 46.33 32.89 -8.95
C SER A 285 47.83 33.18 -9.13
N ILE A 286 48.60 32.12 -9.47
CA ILE A 286 49.62 32.12 -10.55
C ILE A 286 49.59 30.77 -11.29
N LEU A 287 49.69 30.89 -12.61
CA LEU A 287 49.71 29.92 -13.71
C LEU A 287 51.18 29.62 -14.13
N GLU A 288 51.42 28.41 -14.66
CA GLU A 288 52.39 27.99 -15.70
C GLU A 288 53.04 26.64 -15.33
N SER A 289 53.41 25.69 -16.21
CA SER A 289 53.22 25.41 -17.64
C SER A 289 54.25 24.29 -17.95
N LEU A 290 53.86 23.22 -18.65
CA LEU A 290 54.59 22.52 -19.75
C LEU A 290 54.34 20.99 -19.79
N GLY A 291 53.92 20.49 -20.96
CA GLY A 291 54.39 19.20 -21.51
C GLY A 291 53.41 18.04 -21.67
N GLU A 292 52.80 17.99 -22.86
CA GLU A 292 51.99 16.97 -23.55
C GLU A 292 52.11 15.44 -23.25
N THR A 293 50.91 14.83 -23.18
CA THR A 293 50.40 13.58 -23.81
C THR A 293 51.01 12.20 -23.49
N VAL A 294 50.19 11.31 -22.90
CA VAL A 294 49.77 9.98 -23.44
C VAL A 294 48.77 9.32 -22.48
N ILE A 295 47.64 8.86 -23.05
CA ILE A 295 46.53 8.17 -22.38
C ILE A 295 46.96 6.77 -21.92
N THR A 296 46.91 6.47 -20.63
CA THR A 296 46.65 5.10 -20.12
C THR A 296 46.04 5.12 -18.71
N ARG A 297 45.27 4.05 -18.44
CA ARG A 297 44.30 3.84 -17.37
C ARG A 297 44.92 3.71 -15.96
N ARG A 298 44.36 4.37 -14.94
CA ARG A 298 43.90 3.78 -13.65
C ARG A 298 43.39 4.85 -12.66
N SER A 299 42.22 4.55 -12.09
CA SER A 299 41.60 4.91 -10.79
C SER A 299 41.76 6.31 -10.17
N PRO A 300 40.72 6.77 -9.45
CA PRO A 300 40.95 7.01 -8.02
C PRO A 300 39.87 6.41 -7.11
N ASP A 301 40.35 6.05 -5.93
CA ASP A 301 39.64 5.55 -4.76
C ASP A 301 38.96 6.71 -3.99
N LYS A 302 37.90 6.35 -3.26
CA LYS A 302 37.24 7.01 -2.10
C LYS A 302 36.47 8.33 -2.28
N GLY A 303 35.14 8.16 -2.18
CA GLY A 303 34.16 9.19 -1.78
C GLY A 303 32.80 8.57 -1.43
N THR A 304 32.60 8.29 -0.13
CA THR A 304 31.32 8.15 0.60
C THR A 304 30.36 7.01 0.21
N GLN A 305 30.46 5.91 0.97
CA GLN A 305 29.49 4.82 1.02
C GLN A 305 28.13 5.31 1.56
N LEU A 306 27.07 5.15 0.77
CA LEU A 306 25.73 4.92 1.27
C LEU A 306 25.47 3.42 1.07
N GLU A 307 25.50 2.67 2.17
CA GLU A 307 25.29 1.22 2.19
C GLU A 307 23.96 0.88 1.52
N GLY A 308 24.04 0.20 0.38
CA GLY A 308 22.92 -0.54 -0.17
C GLY A 308 22.63 -1.70 0.77
N ASN A 309 21.43 -1.71 1.36
CA ASN A 309 20.97 -2.84 2.17
C ASN A 309 20.82 -4.08 1.28
N ASN A 310 21.90 -4.85 1.20
CA ASN A 310 21.90 -6.23 0.73
C ASN A 310 21.32 -7.11 1.85
N TYR A 311 20.31 -7.91 1.54
CA TYR A 311 19.65 -8.82 2.48
C TYR A 311 20.01 -10.27 2.12
N PRO A 312 21.08 -10.85 2.66
CA PRO A 312 21.69 -12.09 2.16
C PRO A 312 20.84 -13.36 2.40
N PHE A 313 19.77 -13.25 3.18
CA PHE A 313 18.88 -14.36 3.53
C PHE A 313 17.70 -14.52 2.55
N LEU A 314 17.39 -13.49 1.76
CA LEU A 314 16.26 -13.50 0.83
C LEU A 314 16.50 -14.44 -0.37
N ASP A 315 17.77 -14.78 -0.62
CA ASP A 315 18.20 -15.65 -1.72
C ASP A 315 18.54 -17.09 -1.28
N LYS A 316 18.37 -17.43 0.01
CA LYS A 316 18.59 -18.79 0.53
C LYS A 316 17.28 -19.57 0.65
N GLU A 317 17.26 -20.80 0.17
CA GLU A 317 16.17 -21.75 0.41
C GLU A 317 16.04 -22.03 1.93
N ALA A 318 14.80 -22.22 2.41
CA ALA A 318 14.46 -22.26 3.84
C ALA A 318 15.23 -23.31 4.67
N GLU A 319 15.81 -24.33 4.02
CA GLU A 319 16.60 -25.40 4.64
C GLU A 319 18.06 -24.99 4.94
N ASN A 320 18.51 -23.81 4.47
CA ASN A 320 19.91 -23.35 4.56
C ASN A 320 20.09 -22.11 5.47
N LEU A 321 19.10 -21.78 6.31
CA LEU A 321 19.17 -20.64 7.23
C LEU A 321 19.90 -21.04 8.52
N SER A 322 21.00 -20.36 8.82
CA SER A 322 21.71 -20.54 10.09
C SER A 322 21.00 -19.83 11.25
N SER A 323 21.31 -20.22 12.49
CA SER A 323 20.76 -19.56 13.69
C SER A 323 21.11 -18.05 13.74
N GLU A 324 22.27 -17.67 13.20
CA GLU A 324 22.70 -16.27 13.09
C GLU A 324 21.91 -15.48 12.03
N ASP A 325 21.55 -16.12 10.90
CA ASP A 325 20.68 -15.52 9.86
C ASP A 325 19.30 -15.21 10.42
N VAL A 326 18.75 -16.12 11.23
CA VAL A 326 17.47 -15.94 11.93
C VAL A 326 17.57 -14.80 12.93
N GLN A 327 18.60 -14.77 13.78
CA GLN A 327 18.80 -13.68 14.75
C GLN A 327 18.95 -12.30 14.10
N SER A 328 19.63 -12.20 12.96
CA SER A 328 19.72 -10.96 12.19
C SER A 328 18.35 -10.51 11.67
N CYS A 329 17.56 -11.42 11.07
CA CYS A 329 16.18 -11.15 10.66
C CYS A 329 15.32 -10.62 11.81
N LEU A 330 15.45 -11.23 12.99
CA LEU A 330 14.72 -10.80 14.20
C LEU A 330 15.15 -9.41 14.67
N GLY A 331 16.43 -9.08 14.56
CA GLY A 331 16.96 -7.74 14.83
C GLY A 331 16.29 -6.67 13.95
N TYR A 332 16.16 -6.93 12.65
CA TYR A 332 15.50 -6.03 11.71
C TYR A 332 13.99 -5.89 11.97
N ILE A 333 13.30 -6.99 12.27
CA ILE A 333 11.86 -6.99 12.58
C ILE A 333 11.57 -6.23 13.89
N SER A 334 12.45 -6.38 14.89
CA SER A 334 12.29 -5.71 16.20
C SER A 334 12.47 -4.19 16.15
N LYS A 335 13.23 -3.67 15.17
CA LYS A 335 13.38 -2.22 14.92
C LYS A 335 12.14 -1.60 14.27
N TRP A 336 11.36 -2.39 13.52
CA TRP A 336 10.17 -1.91 12.82
C TRP A 336 8.88 -1.97 13.65
N CYS A 337 8.79 -2.90 14.60
CA CYS A 337 7.62 -3.05 15.48
C CYS A 337 8.04 -3.39 16.92
N PRO A 338 8.07 -2.44 17.87
CA PRO A 338 8.51 -2.69 19.25
C PRO A 338 7.59 -3.64 20.05
N GLY A 339 6.33 -3.82 19.63
CA GLY A 339 5.28 -4.53 20.38
C GLY A 339 5.19 -6.05 20.17
N THR A 340 5.94 -6.64 19.24
CA THR A 340 5.78 -8.07 18.86
C THR A 340 6.72 -9.05 19.59
N ARG A 341 7.53 -8.57 20.54
CA ARG A 341 8.52 -9.40 21.27
C ARG A 341 7.91 -10.59 22.04
N HIS A 342 6.65 -10.47 22.48
CA HIS A 342 5.99 -11.53 23.24
C HIS A 342 5.55 -12.71 22.35
N TYR A 343 5.05 -12.41 21.15
CA TYR A 343 4.57 -13.42 20.20
C TYR A 343 5.71 -14.20 19.54
N LEU A 344 6.88 -13.57 19.34
CA LEU A 344 8.05 -14.25 18.79
C LEU A 344 8.72 -15.22 19.77
N LYS A 345 8.72 -14.93 21.08
CA LYS A 345 9.23 -15.85 22.10
C LYS A 345 8.40 -17.13 22.19
N LEU A 346 7.08 -17.02 21.99
CA LEU A 346 6.18 -18.17 21.91
C LEU A 346 6.44 -19.02 20.66
N PHE A 347 6.77 -18.40 19.53
CA PHE A 347 7.05 -19.10 18.28
C PHE A 347 8.38 -19.88 18.30
N ILE A 348 9.41 -19.37 18.99
CA ILE A 348 10.72 -20.05 19.14
C ILE A 348 10.67 -21.17 20.20
N SER A 349 9.74 -21.12 21.16
CA SER A 349 9.52 -22.21 22.12
C SER A 349 8.83 -23.45 21.50
N LEU A 350 8.37 -23.34 20.25
CA LEU A 350 7.59 -24.36 19.53
C LEU A 350 8.36 -25.00 18.36
N ILE A 351 9.64 -24.63 18.19
CA ILE A 351 10.62 -25.28 17.32
C ILE A 351 11.69 -25.86 18.22
#